data_AF-A0A956FZU9-F1
#
_entry.id   AF-A0A956FZU9-F1
#
_cell.length_a   1.000
_cell.length_b   1.000
_cell.length_c   1.000
_cell.angle_alpha   90.00
_cell.angle_beta   90.00
_cell.angle_gamma   90.00
#
_symmetry.space_group_name_H-M   'P 1'
#
loop_
_entity.id
_entity.type
_entity.pdbx_description
1 polymer ?
#
loop_
_entity_poly.entity_id
_entity_poly.type
_entity_poly.pdbx_seq_one_letter_code
_entity_poly.pdbx_strand_id
1 'polypeptide(L)'
;MLRRPIPTPNLATARPQAQRTLVLCGGSNGSHVLAADIGRRPGWRVRVLTSRPQAWAREIACTEQIHRSDRFPLLGTRGVDYRGGIDGAFAWEDAAEALRGADVVVLSCPVQAHRAILERVLPALDPDRPVIVGSLFAQAGFDWLLRDLTRRLPAPRRAAYFGIQRFPLLCKTQEYGRSVALYGRFARIYAAITATDEALHERARATLGELFERPVVEVPSFLCCTLNMSNQLLHPGIAWGHFRDYVPGETVYPKRVRFYGDLNKGGVQGMEAIYRDLHRLTRELADFTGQPLLDFLGVDPLMRWAVRLRTRVLHRRGIDGLGPLRHLEELFGPLTFRNNRRLRDLYAPMLPSPDGRGFIPDVRSRFWTDDIPHGLCVLAGLGRALGTPTPRIDALIRDHQAMMGRRYLVGDALGPDWKDTSAPQRYGVSDRAGLRELLCRPIAAREEPTRGRAAGA
;
A
#
# COMPACT_ATOMS: atom_id res chain seq x y z
N MET A 1 21.13 26.75 -1.86
CA MET A 1 20.15 27.84 -1.66
C MET A 1 19.44 27.64 -0.34
N LEU A 2 19.74 28.49 0.64
CA LEU A 2 19.08 28.51 1.95
C LEU A 2 17.58 28.80 1.75
N ARG A 3 16.71 27.97 2.32
CA ARG A 3 15.25 28.18 2.28
C ARG A 3 14.95 29.52 2.98
N ARG A 4 14.37 30.48 2.26
CA ARG A 4 13.74 31.65 2.90
C ARG A 4 12.54 31.18 3.71
N PRO A 5 12.28 31.74 4.91
CA PRO A 5 11.06 31.50 5.63
C PRO A 5 9.87 31.91 4.75
N ILE A 6 8.83 31.06 4.73
CA ILE A 6 7.55 31.37 4.10
C ILE A 6 6.99 32.61 4.83
N PRO A 7 6.56 33.67 4.14
CA PRO A 7 5.97 34.82 4.80
C PRO A 7 4.72 34.35 5.56
N THR A 8 4.64 34.65 6.86
CA THR A 8 3.39 34.60 7.61
C THR A 8 2.40 35.55 6.93
N PRO A 9 1.26 35.06 6.40
CA PRO A 9 0.24 35.94 5.86
C PRO A 9 -0.25 36.87 6.96
N ASN A 10 -0.43 38.14 6.63
CA ASN A 10 -1.04 39.14 7.50
C ASN A 10 -2.47 38.65 7.84
N LEU A 11 -2.72 38.26 9.09
CA LEU A 11 -3.94 37.57 9.54
C LEU A 11 -5.17 38.50 9.64
N ALA A 12 -5.06 39.77 9.28
CA ALA A 12 -6.17 40.69 9.27
C ALA A 12 -6.82 40.72 7.88
N THR A 13 -7.89 39.92 7.68
CA THR A 13 -8.94 39.96 6.61
C THR A 13 -9.21 38.66 5.82
N ALA A 14 -8.80 37.48 6.29
CA ALA A 14 -9.30 36.23 5.71
C ALA A 14 -10.75 35.96 6.17
N ARG A 15 -11.70 35.86 5.24
CA ARG A 15 -13.04 35.29 5.53
C ARG A 15 -12.87 33.95 6.28
N PRO A 16 -13.74 33.58 7.24
CA PRO A 16 -13.61 32.31 7.94
C PRO A 16 -13.61 31.17 6.91
N GLN A 17 -12.47 30.51 6.74
CA GLN A 17 -12.39 29.36 5.85
C GLN A 17 -13.26 28.26 6.46
N ALA A 18 -14.24 27.76 5.69
CA ALA A 18 -15.10 26.68 6.16
C ALA A 18 -14.24 25.49 6.63
N GLN A 19 -14.44 25.05 7.88
CA GLN A 19 -13.64 23.99 8.48
C GLN A 19 -13.89 22.66 7.74
N ARG A 20 -12.83 22.08 7.16
CA ARG A 20 -12.88 20.78 6.46
C ARG A 20 -12.70 19.62 7.41
N THR A 21 -13.43 18.53 7.20
CA THR A 21 -13.38 17.34 8.05
C THR A 21 -12.61 16.21 7.38
N LEU A 22 -11.52 15.78 8.03
CA LEU A 22 -10.72 14.61 7.71
C LEU A 22 -11.09 13.46 8.65
N VAL A 23 -11.51 12.33 8.10
CA VAL A 23 -11.76 11.09 8.85
C VAL A 23 -10.67 10.07 8.54
N LEU A 24 -9.93 9.65 9.56
CA LEU A 24 -8.87 8.66 9.48
C LEU A 24 -9.43 7.28 9.87
N CYS A 25 -9.49 6.35 8.92
CA CYS A 25 -9.97 5.00 9.14
C CYS A 25 -8.81 4.05 9.47
N GLY A 26 -8.79 3.58 10.71
CA GLY A 26 -7.75 2.75 11.30
C GLY A 26 -6.73 3.55 12.10
N GLY A 27 -6.11 2.92 13.11
CA GLY A 27 -5.12 3.55 13.97
C GLY A 27 -3.68 3.14 13.65
N SER A 28 -3.21 3.28 12.41
CA SER A 28 -1.82 2.96 12.07
C SER A 28 -0.84 4.09 12.45
N ASN A 29 0.47 3.87 12.26
CA ASN A 29 1.48 4.93 12.40
C ASN A 29 1.12 6.18 11.59
N GLY A 30 0.63 6.01 10.36
CA GLY A 30 0.23 7.12 9.49
C GLY A 30 -0.95 7.90 10.05
N SER A 31 -1.93 7.21 10.65
CA SER A 31 -3.07 7.88 11.27
C SER A 31 -2.64 8.74 12.45
N HIS A 32 -1.66 8.30 13.25
CA HIS A 32 -1.15 9.11 14.36
C HIS A 32 -0.42 10.35 13.84
N VAL A 33 0.38 10.21 12.77
CA VAL A 33 1.04 11.37 12.15
C VAL A 33 0.01 12.35 11.60
N LEU A 34 -0.98 11.88 10.84
CA LEU A 34 -2.01 12.74 10.27
C LEU A 34 -2.89 13.38 11.36
N ALA A 35 -3.19 12.67 12.44
CA ALA A 35 -3.90 13.24 13.58
C ALA A 35 -3.13 14.39 14.24
N ALA A 36 -1.83 14.21 14.50
CA ALA A 36 -0.99 15.26 15.09
C ALA A 36 -0.72 16.42 14.10
N ASP A 37 -0.41 16.11 12.84
CA ASP A 37 0.04 17.11 11.88
C ASP A 37 -1.09 17.86 11.18
N ILE A 38 -2.24 17.23 10.93
CA ILE A 38 -3.42 17.94 10.39
C ILE A 38 -4.22 18.57 11.53
N GLY A 39 -4.29 17.92 12.69
CA GLY A 39 -5.05 18.41 13.86
C GLY A 39 -4.51 19.71 14.47
N ARG A 40 -3.29 20.12 14.10
CA ARG A 40 -2.71 21.42 14.49
C ARG A 40 -2.95 22.54 13.47
N ARG A 41 -3.50 22.22 12.29
CA ARG A 41 -3.66 23.19 11.20
C ARG A 41 -5.02 23.89 11.29
N PRO A 42 -5.06 25.23 11.18
CA PRO A 42 -6.33 25.95 11.15
C PRO A 42 -7.15 25.50 9.93
N GLY A 43 -8.48 25.49 10.08
CA GLY A 43 -9.40 25.08 9.00
C GLY A 43 -9.58 23.58 8.82
N TRP A 44 -8.96 22.75 9.66
CA TRP A 44 -9.19 21.30 9.68
C TRP A 44 -9.88 20.83 10.95
N ARG A 45 -10.66 19.76 10.82
CA ARG A 45 -11.21 18.94 11.89
C ARG A 45 -10.80 17.51 11.62
N VAL A 46 -10.17 16.85 12.59
CA VAL A 46 -9.70 15.47 12.42
C VAL A 46 -10.50 14.53 13.31
N ARG A 47 -11.02 13.45 12.73
CA ARG A 47 -11.69 12.36 13.44
C ARG A 47 -11.02 11.04 13.15
N VAL A 48 -11.04 10.12 14.10
CA VAL A 48 -10.43 8.81 13.96
C VAL A 48 -11.49 7.73 14.12
N LEU A 49 -11.71 6.91 13.10
CA LEU A 49 -12.59 5.75 13.14
C LEU A 49 -11.72 4.49 13.32
N THR A 50 -11.85 3.78 14.44
CA THR A 50 -10.88 2.73 14.83
C THR A 50 -11.51 1.66 15.73
N SER A 51 -10.88 0.49 15.82
CA SER A 51 -11.29 -0.59 16.74
C SER A 51 -10.96 -0.33 18.21
N ARG A 52 -10.19 0.72 18.52
CA ARG A 52 -9.75 1.06 19.89
C ARG A 52 -9.92 2.55 20.18
N PRO A 53 -11.13 3.12 20.09
CA PRO A 53 -11.33 4.57 20.21
C PRO A 53 -10.97 5.09 21.60
N GLN A 54 -11.26 4.32 22.64
CA GLN A 54 -10.96 4.65 24.05
C GLN A 54 -9.47 4.87 24.34
N ALA A 55 -8.58 4.33 23.49
CA ALA A 55 -7.14 4.49 23.65
C ALA A 55 -6.62 5.83 23.10
N TRP A 56 -7.42 6.57 22.33
CA TRP A 56 -7.00 7.81 21.68
C TRP A 56 -7.21 9.02 22.59
N ALA A 57 -6.14 9.75 22.83
CA ALA A 57 -6.19 11.05 23.47
C ALA A 57 -6.76 12.11 22.51
N ARG A 58 -7.29 13.21 23.07
CA ARG A 58 -7.77 14.37 22.32
C ARG A 58 -6.66 15.15 21.61
N GLU A 59 -5.43 14.99 22.08
CA GLU A 59 -4.26 15.63 21.52
C GLU A 59 -3.16 14.58 21.31
N ILE A 60 -2.59 14.55 20.10
CA ILE A 60 -1.56 13.59 19.71
C ILE A 60 -0.23 14.33 19.55
N ALA A 61 0.80 13.85 20.25
CA ALA A 61 2.16 14.39 20.15
C ALA A 61 2.92 13.78 18.96
N CYS A 62 3.68 14.59 18.25
CA CYS A 62 4.57 14.15 17.18
C CYS A 62 5.96 14.75 17.36
N THR A 63 6.97 13.89 17.26
CA THR A 63 8.38 14.31 17.10
C THR A 63 8.78 14.05 15.66
N GLU A 64 8.96 15.14 14.89
CA GLU A 64 9.36 15.09 13.49
C GLU A 64 10.86 15.32 13.30
N GLN A 65 11.53 14.39 12.62
CA GLN A 65 12.91 14.51 12.20
C GLN A 65 12.97 15.25 10.85
N ILE A 66 13.56 16.44 10.87
CA ILE A 66 13.78 17.25 9.66
C ILE A 66 15.11 16.86 9.03
N HIS A 67 15.11 16.72 7.70
CA HIS A 67 16.28 16.36 6.91
C HIS A 67 16.73 17.53 6.04
N ARG A 68 18.03 17.56 5.71
CA ARG A 68 18.58 18.49 4.69
C ARG A 68 17.93 18.30 3.31
N SER A 69 17.52 17.08 3.01
CA SER A 69 16.89 16.72 1.75
C SER A 69 15.89 15.59 1.94
N ASP A 70 14.66 15.81 1.50
CA ASP A 70 13.59 14.81 1.48
C ASP A 70 13.79 13.75 0.38
N ARG A 71 14.75 13.97 -0.52
CA ARG A 71 15.13 12.98 -1.54
C ARG A 71 15.90 11.81 -0.93
N PHE A 72 16.62 12.06 0.16
CA PHE A 72 17.36 11.06 0.92
C PHE A 72 17.28 11.38 2.42
N PRO A 73 16.20 10.95 3.12
CA PRO A 73 16.02 11.20 4.54
C PRO A 73 16.93 10.28 5.40
N LEU A 74 18.23 10.25 5.10
CA LEU A 74 19.22 9.38 5.76
C LEU A 74 19.99 10.12 6.87
N LEU A 75 20.11 11.45 6.77
CA LEU A 75 20.80 12.29 7.74
C LEU A 75 19.81 13.33 8.27
N GLY A 76 19.22 13.06 9.43
CA GLY A 76 18.38 14.05 10.11
C GLY A 76 19.24 15.14 10.72
N THR A 77 18.74 16.38 10.68
CA THR A 77 19.47 17.55 11.15
C THR A 77 18.92 18.16 12.42
N ARG A 78 17.60 18.07 12.63
CA ARG A 78 16.93 18.63 13.81
C ARG A 78 15.59 17.93 14.05
N GLY A 79 15.21 17.75 15.31
CA GLY A 79 13.86 17.36 15.72
C GLY A 79 12.96 18.58 15.93
N VAL A 80 11.69 18.47 15.54
CA VAL A 80 10.64 19.44 15.84
C VAL A 80 9.51 18.70 16.53
N ASP A 81 9.12 19.18 17.71
CA ASP A 81 7.99 18.64 18.45
C ASP A 81 6.76 19.51 18.23
N TYR A 82 5.62 18.86 18.01
CA TYR A 82 4.33 19.52 17.92
C TYR A 82 3.20 18.59 18.38
N ARG A 83 2.03 19.18 18.58
CA ARG A 83 0.81 18.51 19.01
C ARG A 83 -0.35 18.95 18.13
N GLY A 84 -1.27 18.02 17.85
CA GLY A 84 -2.49 18.31 17.10
C GLY A 84 -3.71 17.69 17.77
N GLY A 85 -4.83 18.41 17.69
CA GLY A 85 -6.10 18.00 18.28
C GLY A 85 -6.94 17.14 17.35
N ILE A 86 -7.64 16.16 17.92
CA ILE A 86 -8.72 15.43 17.25
C ILE A 86 -10.08 15.80 17.86
N ASP A 87 -11.07 15.95 16.98
CA ASP A 87 -12.47 16.19 17.33
C ASP A 87 -13.13 14.97 17.99
N GLY A 88 -12.58 13.77 17.74
CA GLY A 88 -13.03 12.55 18.39
C GLY A 88 -12.41 11.28 17.80
N ALA A 89 -12.42 10.23 18.60
CA ALA A 89 -12.18 8.87 18.15
C ALA A 89 -13.47 8.06 18.33
N PHE A 90 -13.84 7.31 17.31
CA PHE A 90 -15.14 6.65 17.15
C PHE A 90 -14.95 5.16 16.91
N ALA A 91 -15.87 4.36 17.45
CA ALA A 91 -15.92 2.94 17.17
C ALA A 91 -16.55 2.69 15.79
N TRP A 92 -16.44 1.46 15.27
CA TRP A 92 -16.94 1.15 13.92
C TRP A 92 -18.46 1.27 13.80
N GLU A 93 -19.17 1.02 14.90
CA GLU A 93 -20.61 1.20 15.09
C GLU A 93 -21.05 2.67 14.99
N ASP A 94 -20.16 3.61 15.32
CA ASP A 94 -20.42 5.06 15.28
C ASP A 94 -19.97 5.70 13.96
N ALA A 95 -19.78 4.90 12.91
CA ALA A 95 -19.25 5.38 11.62
C ALA A 95 -20.08 6.55 11.04
N ALA A 96 -21.41 6.52 11.16
CA ALA A 96 -22.29 7.58 10.69
C ALA A 96 -22.04 8.92 11.40
N GLU A 97 -21.74 8.89 12.70
CA GLU A 97 -21.38 10.09 13.46
C GLU A 97 -20.00 10.60 13.06
N ALA A 98 -19.01 9.70 12.99
CA ALA A 98 -17.65 10.04 12.59
C ALA A 98 -17.61 10.70 11.21
N LEU A 99 -18.40 10.19 10.26
CA LEU A 99 -18.44 10.61 8.86
C LEU A 99 -19.35 11.82 8.59
N ARG A 100 -20.09 12.31 9.59
CA ARG A 100 -20.98 13.47 9.43
C ARG A 100 -20.22 14.70 8.96
N GLY A 101 -20.51 15.16 7.74
CA GLY A 101 -19.85 16.31 7.12
C GLY A 101 -18.41 16.05 6.67
N ALA A 102 -18.01 14.78 6.48
CA ALA A 102 -16.68 14.42 5.99
C ALA A 102 -16.42 15.01 4.60
N ASP A 103 -15.27 15.67 4.45
CA ASP A 103 -14.75 16.11 3.14
C ASP A 103 -13.75 15.10 2.59
N VAL A 104 -12.96 14.49 3.49
CA VAL A 104 -11.92 13.53 3.15
C VAL A 104 -11.98 12.33 4.09
N VAL A 105 -11.97 11.13 3.53
CA VAL A 105 -11.87 9.87 4.28
C VAL A 105 -10.63 9.12 3.83
N VAL A 106 -9.74 8.82 4.77
CA VAL A 106 -8.44 8.21 4.48
C VAL A 106 -8.31 6.90 5.22
N LEU A 107 -8.19 5.81 4.47
CA LEU A 107 -7.82 4.51 4.97
C LEU A 107 -6.31 4.48 5.20
N SER A 108 -5.94 4.22 6.45
CA SER A 108 -4.55 4.13 6.89
C SER A 108 -4.41 2.85 7.70
N CYS A 109 -4.52 1.73 6.98
CA CYS A 109 -4.58 0.38 7.53
C CYS A 109 -4.04 -0.65 6.51
N PRO A 110 -3.71 -1.88 6.97
CA PRO A 110 -3.31 -2.99 6.10
C PRO A 110 -4.39 -3.34 5.07
N VAL A 111 -3.98 -3.95 3.96
CA VAL A 111 -4.87 -4.24 2.83
C VAL A 111 -6.00 -5.18 3.21
N GLN A 112 -5.71 -6.23 3.97
CA GLN A 112 -6.69 -7.16 4.54
C GLN A 112 -7.86 -6.48 5.29
N ALA A 113 -7.67 -5.24 5.81
CA ALA A 113 -8.71 -4.51 6.54
C ALA A 113 -9.58 -3.61 5.64
N HIS A 114 -9.18 -3.33 4.40
CA HIS A 114 -9.85 -2.34 3.54
C HIS A 114 -11.32 -2.70 3.31
N ARG A 115 -11.63 -3.97 3.02
CA ARG A 115 -13.00 -4.42 2.74
C ARG A 115 -13.92 -4.17 3.92
N ALA A 116 -13.57 -4.70 5.10
CA ALA A 116 -14.40 -4.58 6.30
C ALA A 116 -14.64 -3.11 6.70
N ILE A 117 -13.67 -2.24 6.43
CA ILE A 117 -13.78 -0.80 6.67
C ILE A 117 -14.70 -0.15 5.63
N LEU A 118 -14.46 -0.37 4.34
CA LEU A 118 -15.25 0.24 3.27
C LEU A 118 -16.71 -0.20 3.27
N GLU A 119 -17.01 -1.45 3.65
CA GLU A 119 -18.38 -1.96 3.83
C GLU A 119 -19.16 -1.19 4.89
N ARG A 120 -18.49 -0.55 5.86
CA ARG A 120 -19.11 0.30 6.89
C ARG A 120 -19.08 1.78 6.49
N VAL A 121 -17.98 2.23 5.91
CA VAL A 121 -17.76 3.63 5.56
C VAL A 121 -18.64 4.05 4.39
N LEU A 122 -18.64 3.30 3.28
CA LEU A 122 -19.30 3.74 2.05
C LEU A 122 -20.82 3.94 2.19
N PRO A 123 -21.58 3.08 2.90
CA PRO A 123 -23.00 3.31 3.13
C PRO A 123 -23.31 4.42 4.14
N ALA A 124 -22.39 4.73 5.05
CA ALA A 124 -22.57 5.74 6.09
C ALA A 124 -22.19 7.17 5.65
N LEU A 125 -21.66 7.33 4.43
CA LEU A 125 -21.38 8.63 3.84
C LEU A 125 -22.66 9.34 3.43
N ASP A 126 -22.69 10.66 3.63
CA ASP A 126 -23.75 11.54 3.12
C ASP A 126 -23.84 11.43 1.58
N PRO A 127 -24.98 11.01 1.01
CA PRO A 127 -25.12 10.80 -0.43
C PRO A 127 -25.12 12.11 -1.23
N ASP A 128 -25.52 13.22 -0.63
CA ASP A 128 -25.69 14.51 -1.31
C ASP A 128 -24.43 15.38 -1.23
N ARG A 129 -23.47 15.00 -0.38
CA ARG A 129 -22.21 15.72 -0.20
C ARG A 129 -21.07 15.13 -1.03
N PRO A 130 -20.34 15.94 -1.81
CA PRO A 130 -19.12 15.48 -2.48
C PRO A 130 -18.05 15.08 -1.46
N VAL A 131 -17.41 13.92 -1.68
CA VAL A 131 -16.40 13.38 -0.75
C VAL A 131 -15.18 12.84 -1.49
N ILE A 132 -14.01 12.96 -0.86
CA ILE A 132 -12.76 12.35 -1.31
C ILE A 132 -12.47 11.13 -0.42
N VAL A 133 -12.38 9.93 -1.00
CA VAL A 133 -12.12 8.68 -0.27
C VAL A 133 -10.88 8.01 -0.83
N GLY A 134 -9.95 7.57 0.02
CA GLY A 134 -8.80 6.85 -0.50
C GLY A 134 -7.95 6.18 0.54
N SER A 135 -6.88 5.53 0.09
CA SER A 135 -5.98 4.78 0.95
C SER A 135 -4.54 5.29 0.85
N LEU A 136 -3.86 5.36 2.00
CA LEU A 136 -2.41 5.64 2.05
C LEU A 136 -1.56 4.50 1.50
N PHE A 137 -2.18 3.34 1.27
CA PHE A 137 -1.52 2.13 0.79
C PHE A 137 -2.49 1.36 -0.10
N ALA A 138 -2.71 1.84 -1.32
CA ALA A 138 -3.76 1.34 -2.24
C ALA A 138 -3.28 0.17 -3.10
N GLN A 139 -2.80 -0.89 -2.45
CA GLN A 139 -2.33 -2.10 -3.14
C GLN A 139 -3.47 -3.12 -3.31
N ALA A 140 -3.15 -4.23 -3.98
CA ALA A 140 -4.03 -5.38 -4.11
C ALA A 140 -5.41 -5.08 -4.72
N GLY A 141 -5.47 -4.25 -5.77
CA GLY A 141 -6.74 -3.97 -6.44
C GLY A 141 -7.70 -3.14 -5.59
N PHE A 142 -7.20 -2.12 -4.88
CA PHE A 142 -8.04 -1.22 -4.10
C PHE A 142 -9.19 -0.60 -4.92
N ASP A 143 -8.95 -0.28 -6.19
CA ASP A 143 -10.00 0.20 -7.08
C ASP A 143 -11.02 -0.87 -7.46
N TRP A 144 -10.61 -2.15 -7.54
CA TRP A 144 -11.53 -3.26 -7.81
C TRP A 144 -12.49 -3.46 -6.63
N LEU A 145 -11.96 -3.37 -5.41
CA LEU A 145 -12.75 -3.37 -4.18
C LEU A 145 -13.72 -2.19 -4.14
N LEU A 146 -13.24 -0.97 -4.46
CA LEU A 146 -14.11 0.20 -4.52
C LEU A 146 -15.25 0.00 -5.51
N ARG A 147 -14.97 -0.44 -6.76
CA ARG A 147 -16.01 -0.70 -7.77
C ARG A 147 -17.05 -1.70 -7.28
N ASP A 148 -16.60 -2.82 -6.71
CA ASP A 148 -17.46 -3.86 -6.17
C ASP A 148 -18.40 -3.32 -5.10
N LEU A 149 -17.88 -2.51 -4.16
CA LEU A 149 -18.68 -1.97 -3.07
C LEU A 149 -19.56 -0.79 -3.50
N THR A 150 -19.08 0.09 -4.39
CA THR A 150 -19.86 1.25 -4.84
C THR A 150 -21.02 0.86 -5.73
N ARG A 151 -20.91 -0.21 -6.53
CA ARG A 151 -22.03 -0.76 -7.32
C ARG A 151 -23.18 -1.31 -6.47
N ARG A 152 -22.91 -1.66 -5.21
CA ARG A 152 -23.91 -2.18 -4.26
C ARG A 152 -24.64 -1.07 -3.51
N LEU A 153 -24.23 0.19 -3.70
CA LEU A 153 -24.90 1.33 -3.07
C LEU A 153 -26.22 1.63 -3.80
N PRO A 154 -27.24 2.12 -3.08
CA PRO A 154 -28.57 2.37 -3.65
C PRO A 154 -28.59 3.51 -4.68
N ALA A 155 -27.62 4.42 -4.63
CA ALA A 155 -27.54 5.55 -5.54
C ALA A 155 -26.07 5.90 -5.88
N PRO A 156 -25.80 6.41 -7.10
CA PRO A 156 -24.49 6.92 -7.46
C PRO A 156 -24.15 8.16 -6.63
N ARG A 157 -22.89 8.27 -6.18
CA ARG A 157 -22.40 9.40 -5.37
C ARG A 157 -21.42 10.25 -6.14
N ARG A 158 -21.47 11.57 -5.96
CA ARG A 158 -20.42 12.48 -6.42
C ARG A 158 -19.18 12.30 -5.54
N ALA A 159 -18.14 11.65 -6.05
CA ALA A 159 -16.96 11.30 -5.24
C ALA A 159 -15.66 11.34 -6.05
N ALA A 160 -14.55 11.60 -5.36
CA ALA A 160 -13.21 11.27 -5.83
C ALA A 160 -12.66 10.09 -5.03
N TYR A 161 -12.04 9.16 -5.73
CA TYR A 161 -11.28 8.07 -5.15
C TYR A 161 -9.80 8.26 -5.42
N PHE A 162 -8.96 8.05 -4.41
CA PHE A 162 -7.51 8.08 -4.58
C PHE A 162 -6.83 6.87 -3.98
N GLY A 163 -5.66 6.54 -4.51
CA GLY A 163 -4.81 5.51 -3.97
C GLY A 163 -3.35 5.94 -4.00
N ILE A 164 -2.70 5.97 -2.82
CA ILE A 164 -1.27 6.26 -2.75
C ILE A 164 -0.49 4.99 -3.10
N GLN A 165 0.43 5.12 -4.06
CA GLN A 165 1.23 4.03 -4.62
C GLN A 165 2.29 3.52 -3.63
N ARG A 166 2.86 4.43 -2.83
CA ARG A 166 3.88 4.14 -1.82
C ARG A 166 3.60 4.95 -0.57
N PHE A 167 3.65 4.29 0.58
CA PHE A 167 3.32 4.91 1.85
C PHE A 167 4.14 6.21 2.06
N PRO A 168 3.49 7.36 2.34
CA PRO A 168 4.11 8.67 2.14
C PRO A 168 5.00 9.15 3.30
N LEU A 169 5.06 8.39 4.40
CA LEU A 169 5.68 8.80 5.67
C LEU A 169 6.58 7.69 6.21
N LEU A 170 7.77 8.03 6.70
CA LEU A 170 8.57 7.13 7.51
C LEU A 170 8.27 7.42 8.98
N CYS A 171 7.42 6.61 9.62
CA CYS A 171 6.94 6.91 10.97
C CYS A 171 6.72 5.67 11.84
N LYS A 172 6.70 5.87 13.16
CA LYS A 172 6.44 4.82 14.14
C LYS A 172 5.73 5.40 15.36
N THR A 173 4.54 4.88 15.65
CA THR A 173 3.83 5.14 16.91
C THR A 173 4.71 4.75 18.09
N GLN A 174 4.86 5.65 19.06
CA GLN A 174 5.59 5.41 20.30
C GLN A 174 4.62 4.92 21.38
N GLU A 175 3.54 5.66 21.58
CA GLU A 175 2.41 5.26 22.44
C GLU A 175 1.11 5.33 21.63
N TYR A 176 0.37 4.22 21.61
CA TYR A 176 -0.85 4.12 20.82
C TYR A 176 -1.90 5.12 21.30
N GLY A 177 -2.48 5.87 20.36
CA GLY A 177 -3.47 6.90 20.60
C GLY A 177 -2.92 8.17 21.24
N ARG A 178 -1.59 8.30 21.45
CA ARG A 178 -1.01 9.45 22.15
C ARG A 178 0.21 10.07 21.49
N SER A 179 1.13 9.28 20.94
CA SER A 179 2.38 9.83 20.43
C SER A 179 2.98 9.04 19.26
N VAL A 180 3.67 9.78 18.37
CA VAL A 180 4.31 9.22 17.17
C VAL A 180 5.64 9.90 16.87
N ALA A 181 6.58 9.14 16.34
CA ALA A 181 7.79 9.68 15.74
C ALA A 181 7.64 9.69 14.22
N LEU A 182 7.82 10.85 13.60
CA LEU A 182 7.90 11.02 12.15
C LEU A 182 9.37 11.18 11.76
N TYR A 183 9.97 10.14 11.22
CA TYR A 183 11.38 10.13 10.80
C TYR A 183 11.60 10.71 9.40
N GLY A 184 10.57 11.18 8.71
CA GLY A 184 10.73 11.80 7.40
C GLY A 184 9.52 11.66 6.51
N ARG A 185 9.44 12.57 5.52
CA ARG A 185 8.40 12.60 4.49
C ARG A 185 9.07 12.36 3.14
N PHE A 186 8.44 11.59 2.27
CA PHE A 186 8.95 11.42 0.91
C PHE A 186 8.75 12.70 0.10
N ALA A 187 9.72 13.04 -0.75
CA ALA A 187 9.72 14.30 -1.50
C ALA A 187 8.52 14.47 -2.47
N ARG A 188 7.88 13.39 -2.89
CA ARG A 188 6.74 13.38 -3.82
C ARG A 188 5.73 12.30 -3.39
N ILE A 189 4.46 12.57 -3.63
CA ILE A 189 3.38 11.60 -3.43
C ILE A 189 2.98 11.06 -4.80
N TYR A 190 3.13 9.76 -5.00
CA TYR A 190 2.64 9.08 -6.20
C TYR A 190 1.24 8.55 -5.90
N ALA A 191 0.23 9.05 -6.61
CA ALA A 191 -1.17 8.70 -6.35
C ALA A 191 -1.94 8.46 -7.64
N ALA A 192 -2.82 7.47 -7.66
CA ALA A 192 -3.86 7.33 -8.67
C ALA A 192 -5.09 8.09 -8.17
N ILE A 193 -5.76 8.84 -9.04
CA ILE A 193 -6.98 9.59 -8.71
C ILE A 193 -8.02 9.30 -9.80
N THR A 194 -9.28 9.12 -9.38
CA THR A 194 -10.43 9.09 -10.28
C THR A 194 -11.58 9.83 -9.62
N ALA A 195 -12.33 10.63 -10.37
CA ALA A 195 -13.44 11.40 -9.83
C ALA A 195 -14.61 11.41 -10.78
N THR A 196 -15.80 11.72 -10.24
CA THR A 196 -17.03 11.86 -11.04
C THR A 196 -17.01 13.04 -12.00
N ASP A 197 -16.17 14.04 -11.74
CA ASP A 197 -15.99 15.24 -12.55
C ASP A 197 -14.63 15.88 -12.29
N GLU A 198 -14.19 16.70 -13.26
CA GLU A 198 -12.87 17.35 -13.28
C GLU A 198 -12.63 18.26 -12.08
N ALA A 199 -13.65 19.01 -11.65
CA ALA A 199 -13.52 19.94 -10.52
C ALA A 199 -13.25 19.20 -9.20
N LEU A 200 -13.90 18.04 -9.01
CA LEU A 200 -13.63 17.18 -7.87
C LEU A 200 -12.29 16.44 -7.99
N HIS A 201 -11.85 16.09 -9.20
CA HIS A 201 -10.51 15.55 -9.44
C HIS A 201 -9.41 16.51 -8.99
N GLU A 202 -9.44 17.75 -9.46
CA GLU A 202 -8.43 18.76 -9.11
C GLU A 202 -8.48 19.10 -7.61
N ARG A 203 -9.68 19.17 -7.03
CA ARG A 203 -9.84 19.33 -5.58
C ARG A 203 -9.21 18.17 -4.79
N ALA A 204 -9.36 16.93 -5.26
CA ALA A 204 -8.73 15.77 -4.61
C ALA A 204 -7.20 15.85 -4.71
N ARG A 205 -6.67 16.17 -5.90
CA ARG A 205 -5.23 16.37 -6.13
C ARG A 205 -4.65 17.48 -5.25
N ALA A 206 -5.28 18.64 -5.18
CA ALA A 206 -4.88 19.75 -4.33
C ALA A 206 -4.93 19.38 -2.83
N THR A 207 -6.00 18.69 -2.41
CA THR A 207 -6.17 18.22 -1.03
C THR A 207 -5.06 17.24 -0.63
N LEU A 208 -4.69 16.29 -1.49
CA LEU A 208 -3.56 15.40 -1.23
C LEU A 208 -2.24 16.16 -1.10
N GLY A 209 -2.00 17.15 -1.96
CA GLY A 209 -0.82 17.99 -1.88
C GLY A 209 -0.72 18.76 -0.56
N GLU A 210 -1.86 19.27 -0.09
CA GLU A 210 -1.98 19.94 1.21
C GLU A 210 -1.75 18.98 2.38
N LEU A 211 -2.45 17.83 2.42
CA LEU A 211 -2.36 16.88 3.54
C LEU A 211 -0.91 16.44 3.79
N PHE A 212 -0.15 16.16 2.74
CA PHE A 212 1.24 15.69 2.89
C PHE A 212 2.28 16.81 2.85
N GLU A 213 1.91 18.02 2.44
CA GLU A 213 2.81 19.14 2.13
C GLU A 213 3.85 18.77 1.07
N ARG A 214 3.38 18.06 0.02
CA ARG A 214 4.24 17.50 -1.03
C ARG A 214 3.58 17.59 -2.40
N PRO A 215 4.37 17.75 -3.47
CA PRO A 215 3.84 17.67 -4.82
C PRO A 215 3.27 16.27 -5.10
N VAL A 216 2.08 16.25 -5.70
CA VAL A 216 1.42 15.03 -6.16
C VAL A 216 1.84 14.75 -7.60
N VAL A 217 2.42 13.57 -7.81
CA VAL A 217 2.65 12.97 -9.13
C VAL A 217 1.54 11.96 -9.35
N GLU A 218 0.64 12.29 -10.28
CA GLU A 218 -0.42 11.37 -10.63
C GLU A 218 0.13 10.21 -11.46
N VAL A 219 -0.18 8.97 -11.06
CA VAL A 219 0.19 7.77 -11.81
C VAL A 219 -0.94 7.41 -12.79
N PRO A 220 -0.65 6.74 -13.91
CA PRO A 220 -1.65 6.48 -14.96
C PRO A 220 -2.93 5.78 -14.51
N SER A 221 -2.85 4.91 -13.50
CA SER A 221 -4.01 4.20 -12.96
C SER A 221 -3.73 3.56 -11.59
N PHE A 222 -4.77 3.08 -10.94
CA PHE A 222 -4.65 2.27 -9.72
C PHE A 222 -3.88 0.97 -9.93
N LEU A 223 -3.77 0.46 -11.16
CA LEU A 223 -2.93 -0.70 -11.48
C LEU A 223 -1.46 -0.42 -11.15
N CYS A 224 -0.98 0.82 -11.33
CA CYS A 224 0.36 1.21 -10.88
C CYS A 224 0.53 1.07 -9.36
N CYS A 225 -0.53 1.24 -8.57
CA CYS A 225 -0.50 1.02 -7.12
C CYS A 225 -0.47 -0.48 -6.80
N THR A 226 -1.31 -1.26 -7.48
CA THR A 226 -1.36 -2.73 -7.32
C THR A 226 -0.04 -3.41 -7.68
N LEU A 227 0.61 -3.02 -8.79
CA LEU A 227 1.87 -3.63 -9.24
C LEU A 227 3.08 -3.18 -8.40
N ASN A 228 2.97 -2.11 -7.62
CA ASN A 228 4.07 -1.55 -6.83
C ASN A 228 4.02 -2.01 -5.36
N MET A 229 3.87 -3.32 -5.17
CA MET A 229 3.66 -3.97 -3.88
C MET A 229 4.96 -4.31 -3.14
N SER A 230 5.79 -3.29 -2.84
CA SER A 230 7.19 -3.47 -2.38
C SER A 230 7.39 -4.53 -1.29
N ASN A 231 6.52 -4.58 -0.28
CA ASN A 231 6.62 -5.54 0.81
C ASN A 231 6.28 -6.94 0.33
N GLN A 232 5.21 -7.06 -0.46
CA GLN A 232 4.73 -8.29 -1.08
C GLN A 232 5.66 -8.84 -2.17
N LEU A 233 6.60 -8.03 -2.68
CA LEU A 233 7.66 -8.48 -3.58
C LEU A 233 8.90 -8.98 -2.84
N LEU A 234 9.20 -8.41 -1.67
CA LEU A 234 10.41 -8.73 -0.91
C LEU A 234 10.16 -9.83 0.12
N HIS A 235 9.13 -9.67 0.94
CA HIS A 235 8.93 -10.51 2.11
C HIS A 235 8.66 -11.97 1.77
N PRO A 236 7.79 -12.32 0.80
CA PRO A 236 7.56 -13.74 0.49
C PRO A 236 8.83 -14.43 0.02
N GLY A 237 9.62 -13.78 -0.84
CA GLY A 237 10.90 -14.32 -1.30
C GLY A 237 11.88 -14.60 -0.16
N ILE A 238 12.09 -13.61 0.72
CA ILE A 238 12.99 -13.76 1.87
C ILE A 238 12.47 -14.79 2.88
N ALA A 239 11.17 -14.76 3.18
CA ALA A 239 10.52 -15.69 4.10
C ALA A 239 10.60 -17.13 3.58
N TRP A 240 10.38 -17.34 2.28
CA TRP A 240 10.59 -18.63 1.64
C TRP A 240 12.03 -19.12 1.83
N GLY A 241 13.02 -18.26 1.60
CA GLY A 241 14.42 -18.60 1.84
C GLY A 241 14.74 -19.06 3.26
N HIS A 242 14.12 -18.43 4.27
CA HIS A 242 14.34 -18.78 5.68
C HIS A 242 13.53 -20.00 6.13
N PHE A 243 12.34 -20.19 5.56
CA PHE A 243 11.32 -21.08 6.11
C PHE A 243 10.82 -22.16 5.15
N ARG A 244 11.41 -22.33 3.95
CA ARG A 244 10.97 -23.36 2.98
C ARG A 244 10.96 -24.80 3.50
N ASP A 245 11.81 -25.10 4.49
CA ASP A 245 11.92 -26.43 5.11
C ASP A 245 11.04 -26.53 6.39
N TYR A 246 10.19 -25.54 6.64
CA TYR A 246 9.27 -25.55 7.78
C TYR A 246 8.08 -26.47 7.51
N VAL A 247 7.97 -27.50 8.34
CA VAL A 247 6.79 -28.39 8.40
C VAL A 247 6.08 -28.15 9.73
N PRO A 248 4.81 -27.72 9.72
CA PRO A 248 4.05 -27.48 10.96
C PRO A 248 4.05 -28.70 11.88
N GLY A 249 4.48 -28.51 13.12
CA GLY A 249 4.54 -29.57 14.14
C GLY A 249 5.84 -30.38 14.15
N GLU A 250 6.67 -30.27 13.12
CA GLU A 250 7.93 -31.04 13.00
C GLU A 250 9.17 -30.13 13.10
N THR A 251 9.16 -28.99 12.40
CA THR A 251 10.34 -28.11 12.33
C THR A 251 10.34 -27.09 13.47
N VAL A 252 11.43 -27.05 14.24
CA VAL A 252 11.70 -26.04 15.28
C VAL A 252 13.05 -25.38 15.01
N TYR A 253 13.08 -24.04 15.03
CA TYR A 253 14.30 -23.27 14.86
C TYR A 253 14.95 -22.98 16.22
N PRO A 254 16.26 -23.22 16.40
CA PRO A 254 16.92 -23.05 17.70
C PRO A 254 17.06 -21.58 18.12
N LYS A 255 16.95 -20.65 17.18
CA LYS A 255 17.07 -19.21 17.43
C LYS A 255 16.15 -18.43 16.51
N ARG A 256 15.81 -17.21 16.92
CA ARG A 256 15.12 -16.25 16.05
C ARG A 256 15.99 -15.90 14.85
N VAL A 257 15.37 -15.82 13.68
CA VAL A 257 16.03 -15.44 12.43
C VAL A 257 16.01 -13.92 12.29
N ARG A 258 17.15 -13.28 12.00
CA ARG A 258 17.18 -11.86 11.59
C ARG A 258 16.74 -11.77 10.15
N PHE A 259 15.57 -11.20 9.91
CA PHE A 259 14.88 -11.30 8.62
C PHE A 259 15.74 -10.80 7.45
N TYR A 260 16.28 -9.58 7.56
CA TYR A 260 17.18 -9.03 6.56
C TYR A 260 18.65 -9.34 6.85
N GLY A 261 19.04 -9.40 8.13
CA GLY A 261 20.42 -9.63 8.56
C GLY A 261 20.97 -10.99 8.14
N ASP A 262 20.14 -12.03 8.20
CA ASP A 262 20.50 -13.41 7.88
C ASP A 262 20.14 -13.79 6.44
N LEU A 263 19.88 -12.82 5.55
CA LEU A 263 19.48 -13.08 4.15
C LEU A 263 20.39 -14.12 3.48
N ASN A 264 19.79 -15.24 3.07
CA ASN A 264 20.46 -16.40 2.48
C ASN A 264 20.20 -16.50 0.97
N LYS A 265 20.86 -17.44 0.29
CA LYS A 265 20.73 -17.66 -1.17
C LYS A 265 19.28 -17.99 -1.58
N GLY A 266 18.57 -18.79 -0.78
CA GLY A 266 17.17 -19.11 -1.04
C GLY A 266 16.28 -17.87 -1.03
N GLY A 267 16.52 -16.94 -0.09
CA GLY A 267 15.77 -15.69 0.01
C GLY A 267 15.93 -14.81 -1.22
N VAL A 268 17.15 -14.75 -1.75
CA VAL A 268 17.45 -14.06 -3.01
C VAL A 268 16.76 -14.73 -4.20
N GLN A 269 16.85 -16.06 -4.28
CA GLN A 269 16.20 -16.83 -5.35
C GLN A 269 14.67 -16.62 -5.34
N GLY A 270 14.04 -16.60 -4.16
CA GLY A 270 12.62 -16.32 -4.00
C GLY A 270 12.25 -14.91 -4.47
N MET A 271 13.03 -13.89 -4.11
CA MET A 271 12.81 -12.53 -4.63
C MET A 271 12.97 -12.47 -6.15
N GLU A 272 14.04 -13.06 -6.69
CA GLU A 272 14.28 -13.12 -8.14
C GLU A 272 13.12 -13.82 -8.88
N ALA A 273 12.63 -14.90 -8.31
CA ALA A 273 11.51 -15.67 -8.84
C ALA A 273 10.25 -14.79 -9.03
N ILE A 274 9.90 -14.00 -7.99
CA ILE A 274 8.78 -13.04 -8.05
C ILE A 274 9.06 -11.96 -9.09
N TYR A 275 10.25 -11.36 -9.07
CA TYR A 275 10.59 -10.24 -9.97
C TYR A 275 10.54 -10.62 -11.45
N ARG A 276 10.97 -11.83 -11.82
CA ARG A 276 10.94 -12.29 -13.22
C ARG A 276 9.51 -12.39 -13.76
N ASP A 277 8.61 -13.02 -12.99
CA ASP A 277 7.22 -13.17 -13.39
C ASP A 277 6.49 -11.82 -13.35
N LEU A 278 6.72 -10.98 -12.33
CA LEU A 278 6.17 -9.63 -12.25
C LEU A 278 6.59 -8.77 -13.45
N HIS A 279 7.87 -8.80 -13.84
CA HIS A 279 8.35 -7.98 -14.94
C HIS A 279 7.72 -8.40 -16.27
N ARG A 280 7.61 -9.70 -16.53
CA ARG A 280 6.89 -10.23 -17.70
C ARG A 280 5.43 -9.80 -17.67
N LEU A 281 4.74 -10.05 -16.57
CA LEU A 281 3.33 -9.70 -16.40
C LEU A 281 3.09 -8.20 -16.58
N THR A 282 3.96 -7.35 -16.04
CA THR A 282 3.81 -5.89 -16.15
C THR A 282 3.99 -5.41 -17.59
N ARG A 283 4.89 -6.03 -18.37
CA ARG A 283 5.05 -5.71 -19.79
C ARG A 283 3.79 -6.07 -20.57
N GLU A 284 3.29 -7.30 -20.41
CA GLU A 284 2.07 -7.76 -21.06
C GLU A 284 0.85 -6.91 -20.65
N LEU A 285 0.76 -6.50 -19.39
CA LEU A 285 -0.28 -5.57 -18.91
C LEU A 285 -0.10 -4.16 -19.49
N ALA A 286 1.12 -3.68 -19.69
CA ALA A 286 1.39 -2.39 -20.31
C ALA A 286 0.92 -2.39 -21.76
N ASP A 287 1.29 -3.43 -22.52
CA ASP A 287 0.85 -3.61 -23.91
C ASP A 287 -0.66 -3.80 -24.00
N PHE A 288 -1.23 -4.58 -23.07
CA PHE A 288 -2.67 -4.79 -22.98
C PHE A 288 -3.39 -3.46 -22.71
N THR A 289 -3.01 -2.70 -21.70
CA THR A 289 -3.74 -1.48 -21.28
C THR A 289 -3.37 -0.23 -22.06
N GLY A 290 -2.26 -0.23 -22.80
CA GLY A 290 -1.67 0.96 -23.41
C GLY A 290 -1.03 1.93 -22.40
N GLN A 291 -0.83 1.51 -21.14
CA GLN A 291 -0.30 2.36 -20.08
C GLN A 291 1.21 2.14 -19.86
N PRO A 292 1.98 3.18 -19.51
CA PRO A 292 3.43 3.08 -19.28
C PRO A 292 3.77 2.47 -17.90
N LEU A 293 3.24 1.29 -17.58
CA LEU A 293 3.31 0.70 -16.23
C LEU A 293 4.75 0.47 -15.76
N LEU A 294 5.67 0.14 -16.67
CA LEU A 294 7.07 -0.14 -16.38
C LEU A 294 7.82 1.06 -15.76
N ASP A 295 7.43 2.30 -16.11
CA ASP A 295 8.07 3.51 -15.60
C ASP A 295 7.80 3.71 -14.11
N PHE A 296 6.64 3.22 -13.66
CA PHE A 296 6.12 3.37 -12.29
C PHE A 296 6.39 2.16 -11.39
N LEU A 297 6.99 1.08 -11.91
CA LEU A 297 7.48 -0.02 -11.09
C LEU A 297 8.59 0.47 -10.14
N GLY A 298 8.53 -0.05 -8.90
CA GLY A 298 9.25 0.31 -7.66
C GLY A 298 10.75 0.62 -7.65
N VAL A 299 11.46 0.62 -8.77
CA VAL A 299 12.91 0.85 -8.81
C VAL A 299 13.17 2.34 -9.05
N ASP A 300 13.74 3.04 -8.06
CA ASP A 300 14.15 4.44 -8.20
C ASP A 300 14.98 4.64 -9.49
N PRO A 301 14.76 5.70 -10.30
CA PRO A 301 15.60 6.03 -11.44
C PRO A 301 17.11 6.01 -11.17
N LEU A 302 17.55 6.42 -9.97
CA LEU A 302 18.95 6.33 -9.54
C LEU A 302 19.40 4.88 -9.35
N MET A 303 18.55 4.02 -8.79
CA MET A 303 18.83 2.59 -8.67
C MET A 303 18.83 1.90 -10.03
N ARG A 304 17.92 2.29 -10.93
CA ARG A 304 17.95 1.86 -12.34
C ARG A 304 19.24 2.28 -13.02
N TRP A 305 19.71 3.50 -12.78
CA TRP A 305 20.99 3.99 -13.31
C TRP A 305 22.18 3.24 -12.71
N ALA A 306 22.23 3.03 -11.39
CA ALA A 306 23.31 2.32 -10.70
C ALA A 306 23.42 0.87 -11.17
N VAL A 307 22.28 0.17 -11.31
CA VAL A 307 22.24 -1.18 -11.88
C VAL A 307 22.74 -1.17 -13.32
N ARG A 308 22.23 -0.27 -14.19
CA ARG A 308 22.68 -0.15 -15.59
C ARG A 308 24.18 0.13 -15.71
N LEU A 309 24.71 1.04 -14.89
CA LEU A 309 26.13 1.40 -14.91
C LEU A 309 26.99 0.20 -14.52
N ARG A 310 26.65 -0.49 -13.43
CA ARG A 310 27.39 -1.66 -12.98
C ARG A 310 27.33 -2.81 -13.99
N THR A 311 26.18 -3.07 -14.59
CA THR A 311 26.05 -4.07 -15.68
C THR A 311 26.97 -3.74 -16.85
N ARG A 312 27.05 -2.47 -17.28
CA ARG A 312 28.01 -2.04 -18.31
C ARG A 312 29.47 -2.25 -17.91
N VAL A 313 29.83 -1.98 -16.65
CA VAL A 313 31.20 -2.15 -16.16
C VAL A 313 31.60 -3.63 -16.11
N LEU A 314 30.71 -4.53 -15.67
CA LEU A 314 31.01 -5.96 -15.62
C LEU A 314 31.06 -6.61 -17.00
N HIS A 315 30.17 -6.21 -17.92
CA HIS A 315 30.21 -6.64 -19.31
C HIS A 315 31.55 -6.26 -19.97
N ARG A 316 32.05 -5.03 -19.72
CA ARG A 316 33.39 -4.60 -20.16
C ARG A 316 34.55 -5.39 -19.54
N ARG A 317 34.31 -6.13 -18.46
CA ARG A 317 35.30 -7.00 -17.79
C ARG A 317 35.18 -8.47 -18.22
N GLY A 318 34.38 -8.78 -19.24
CA GLY A 318 34.16 -10.14 -19.72
C GLY A 318 33.36 -11.03 -18.77
N ILE A 319 32.66 -10.43 -17.80
CA ILE A 319 31.79 -11.16 -16.87
C ILE A 319 30.37 -11.11 -17.43
N ASP A 320 30.06 -12.08 -18.29
CA ASP A 320 28.75 -12.25 -18.90
C ASP A 320 27.89 -13.23 -18.10
N GLY A 321 26.56 -13.04 -18.11
CA GLY A 321 25.60 -13.90 -17.40
C GLY A 321 25.19 -13.44 -15.99
N LEU A 322 25.74 -12.34 -15.48
CA LEU A 322 25.20 -11.65 -14.30
C LEU A 322 23.96 -10.84 -14.70
N GLY A 323 22.78 -11.41 -14.53
CA GLY A 323 21.53 -10.70 -14.78
C GLY A 323 21.37 -9.46 -13.89
N PRO A 324 20.57 -8.46 -14.30
CA PRO A 324 20.24 -7.25 -13.51
C PRO A 324 19.83 -7.51 -12.05
N LEU A 325 19.39 -8.73 -11.74
CA LEU A 325 18.85 -9.17 -10.45
C LEU A 325 19.91 -9.69 -9.46
N ARG A 326 21.00 -10.31 -9.93
CA ARG A 326 22.17 -10.63 -9.06
C ARG A 326 22.93 -9.35 -8.65
N HIS A 327 22.79 -8.30 -9.46
CA HIS A 327 23.18 -6.96 -9.03
C HIS A 327 22.29 -6.40 -7.92
N LEU A 328 20.99 -6.68 -7.91
CA LEU A 328 20.12 -6.33 -6.78
C LEU A 328 20.54 -7.11 -5.51
N GLU A 329 20.94 -8.37 -5.62
CA GLU A 329 21.50 -9.14 -4.48
C GLU A 329 22.76 -8.48 -3.89
N GLU A 330 23.71 -8.08 -4.74
CA GLU A 330 24.97 -7.45 -4.32
C GLU A 330 24.83 -5.97 -3.91
N LEU A 331 23.77 -5.29 -4.35
CA LEU A 331 23.46 -3.89 -3.99
C LEU A 331 22.50 -3.81 -2.80
N PHE A 332 21.60 -4.78 -2.62
CA PHE A 332 20.68 -4.79 -1.50
C PHE A 332 21.27 -5.51 -0.28
N GLY A 333 21.95 -6.64 -0.43
CA GLY A 333 22.49 -7.40 0.70
C GLY A 333 23.55 -6.61 1.49
N PRO A 334 24.75 -6.39 0.94
CA PRO A 334 25.82 -5.66 1.63
C PRO A 334 25.54 -4.15 1.80
N LEU A 335 25.08 -3.46 0.75
CA LEU A 335 25.03 -1.99 0.73
C LEU A 335 23.77 -1.38 1.37
N THR A 336 22.66 -2.12 1.57
CA THR A 336 21.44 -1.55 2.19
C THR A 336 20.88 -2.34 3.36
N PHE A 337 20.83 -3.67 3.34
CA PHE A 337 20.22 -4.45 4.43
C PHE A 337 21.20 -4.76 5.56
N ARG A 338 22.39 -5.29 5.26
CA ARG A 338 23.37 -5.70 6.28
C ARG A 338 24.06 -4.52 6.95
N ASN A 339 24.22 -3.40 6.24
CA ASN A 339 24.85 -2.19 6.78
C ASN A 339 23.87 -1.18 7.40
N ASN A 340 22.56 -1.36 7.21
CA ASN A 340 21.56 -0.54 7.89
C ASN A 340 21.27 -1.14 9.28
N ARG A 341 21.78 -0.49 10.33
CA ARG A 341 21.59 -0.91 11.73
C ARG A 341 20.13 -1.19 12.08
N ARG A 342 19.18 -0.44 11.51
CA ARG A 342 17.74 -0.64 11.79
C ARG A 342 17.18 -1.90 11.13
N LEU A 343 17.68 -2.31 9.97
CA LEU A 343 17.16 -3.47 9.23
C LEU A 343 17.88 -4.76 9.61
N ARG A 344 19.18 -4.68 9.88
CA ARG A 344 20.02 -5.82 10.26
C ARG A 344 19.51 -6.54 11.50
N ASP A 345 19.02 -5.78 12.49
CA ASP A 345 18.66 -6.31 13.81
C ASP A 345 17.14 -6.58 13.93
N LEU A 346 16.39 -6.52 12.82
CA LEU A 346 14.97 -6.92 12.77
C LEU A 346 14.85 -8.43 12.65
N TYR A 347 14.08 -9.01 13.57
CA TYR A 347 13.76 -10.44 13.55
C TYR A 347 12.52 -10.74 12.69
N ALA A 348 12.53 -11.91 12.08
CA ALA A 348 11.34 -12.48 11.45
C ALA A 348 10.20 -12.65 12.48
N PRO A 349 8.92 -12.61 12.04
CA PRO A 349 7.81 -12.91 12.91
C PRO A 349 7.85 -14.40 13.28
N MET A 350 8.21 -14.69 14.52
CA MET A 350 8.34 -16.04 15.06
C MET A 350 7.77 -16.08 16.48
N LEU A 351 7.18 -17.21 16.86
CA LEU A 351 6.68 -17.51 18.19
C LEU A 351 7.60 -18.52 18.89
N PRO A 352 7.67 -18.53 20.22
CA PRO A 352 8.22 -19.67 20.95
C PRO A 352 7.53 -20.97 20.51
N SER A 353 8.28 -22.05 20.35
CA SER A 353 7.71 -23.36 20.05
C SER A 353 6.88 -23.87 21.24
N PRO A 354 5.83 -24.68 21.01
CA PRO A 354 4.98 -25.20 22.09
C PRO A 354 5.73 -26.00 23.16
N ASP A 355 6.85 -26.63 22.78
CA ASP A 355 7.71 -27.41 23.66
C ASP A 355 8.82 -26.58 24.34
N GLY A 356 8.87 -25.26 24.09
CA GLY A 356 9.85 -24.34 24.67
C GLY A 356 11.30 -24.51 24.17
N ARG A 357 11.56 -25.42 23.23
CA ARG A 357 12.93 -25.74 22.75
C ARG A 357 13.45 -24.79 21.68
N GLY A 358 12.61 -23.89 21.15
CA GLY A 358 13.03 -22.94 20.14
C GLY A 358 11.88 -22.06 19.65
N PHE A 359 11.84 -21.86 18.33
CA PHE A 359 10.92 -20.93 17.67
C PHE A 359 10.29 -21.55 16.43
N ILE A 360 9.08 -21.12 16.12
CA ILE A 360 8.34 -21.44 14.89
C ILE A 360 7.93 -20.14 14.19
N PRO A 361 7.82 -20.11 12.85
CA PRO A 361 7.32 -18.94 12.14
C PRO A 361 5.88 -18.60 12.54
N ASP A 362 5.61 -17.31 12.78
CA ASP A 362 4.25 -16.81 13.01
C ASP A 362 3.53 -16.60 11.66
N VAL A 363 3.07 -17.69 11.07
CA VAL A 363 2.36 -17.68 9.77
C VAL A 363 1.00 -16.97 9.81
N ARG A 364 0.54 -16.53 11.00
CA ARG A 364 -0.66 -15.69 11.18
C ARG A 364 -0.33 -14.20 11.19
N SER A 365 0.94 -13.84 11.18
CA SER A 365 1.36 -12.45 11.08
C SER A 365 1.07 -11.87 9.69
N ARG A 366 1.01 -10.53 9.62
CA ARG A 366 0.77 -9.80 8.36
C ARG A 366 1.80 -10.07 7.27
N PHE A 367 2.98 -10.57 7.63
CA PHE A 367 3.99 -11.02 6.66
C PHE A 367 3.47 -12.13 5.74
N TRP A 368 2.54 -12.96 6.22
CA TRP A 368 1.92 -13.99 5.39
C TRP A 368 0.48 -13.63 5.04
N THR A 369 -0.31 -13.16 6.02
CA THR A 369 -1.74 -12.92 5.81
C THR A 369 -2.03 -11.72 4.92
N ASP A 370 -1.11 -10.76 4.78
CA ASP A 370 -1.23 -9.66 3.82
C ASP A 370 -0.48 -10.00 2.52
N ASP A 371 0.78 -10.44 2.62
CA ASP A 371 1.66 -10.52 1.45
C ASP A 371 1.36 -11.69 0.49
N ILE A 372 0.73 -12.77 0.95
CA ILE A 372 0.39 -13.92 0.10
C ILE A 372 -0.98 -13.73 -0.59
N PRO A 373 -2.12 -13.59 0.12
CA PRO A 373 -3.43 -13.47 -0.52
C PRO A 373 -3.65 -12.10 -1.18
N HIS A 374 -3.03 -11.03 -0.69
CA HIS A 374 -3.18 -9.68 -1.25
C HIS A 374 -1.96 -9.22 -2.04
N GLY A 375 -0.92 -10.05 -2.14
CA GLY A 375 0.25 -9.83 -2.97
C GLY A 375 0.38 -10.86 -4.07
N LEU A 376 1.02 -12.00 -3.78
CA LEU A 376 1.31 -13.03 -4.77
C LEU A 376 0.06 -13.54 -5.50
N CYS A 377 -1.03 -13.83 -4.78
CA CYS A 377 -2.27 -14.31 -5.39
C CYS A 377 -2.90 -13.26 -6.33
N VAL A 378 -2.70 -11.96 -6.06
CA VAL A 378 -3.17 -10.88 -6.94
C VAL A 378 -2.41 -10.90 -8.26
N LEU A 379 -1.08 -11.02 -8.23
CA LEU A 379 -0.25 -11.13 -9.44
C LEU A 379 -0.59 -12.38 -10.24
N ALA A 380 -0.73 -13.51 -9.55
CA ALA A 380 -1.09 -14.79 -10.15
C ALA A 380 -2.51 -14.77 -10.76
N GLY A 381 -3.44 -14.07 -10.13
CA GLY A 381 -4.80 -13.84 -10.65
C GLY A 381 -4.83 -12.94 -11.88
N LEU A 382 -4.04 -11.86 -11.88
CA LEU A 382 -3.85 -11.01 -13.07
C LEU A 382 -3.28 -11.80 -14.24
N GLY A 383 -2.25 -12.62 -13.99
CA GLY A 383 -1.65 -13.50 -15.00
C GLY A 383 -2.66 -14.46 -15.61
N ARG A 384 -3.46 -15.13 -14.77
CA ARG A 384 -4.54 -16.04 -15.23
C ARG A 384 -5.58 -15.33 -16.09
N ALA A 385 -6.09 -14.17 -15.65
CA ALA A 385 -7.09 -13.43 -16.42
C ALA A 385 -6.55 -12.88 -17.75
N LEU A 386 -5.26 -12.49 -17.79
CA LEU A 386 -4.62 -12.01 -19.01
C LEU A 386 -4.22 -13.15 -19.97
N GLY A 387 -4.00 -14.35 -19.47
CA GLY A 387 -3.37 -15.46 -20.20
C GLY A 387 -1.84 -15.41 -20.18
N THR A 388 -1.24 -14.78 -19.17
CA THR A 388 0.21 -14.68 -18.97
C THR A 388 0.64 -15.58 -17.81
N PRO A 389 1.37 -16.69 -18.06
CA PRO A 389 1.80 -17.59 -16.99
C PRO A 389 2.73 -16.93 -15.98
N THR A 390 2.51 -17.23 -14.70
CA THR A 390 3.34 -16.81 -13.55
C THR A 390 3.85 -18.03 -12.75
N PRO A 391 4.60 -18.95 -13.38
CA PRO A 391 4.91 -20.26 -12.81
C PRO A 391 5.75 -20.18 -11.52
N ARG A 392 6.59 -19.16 -11.38
CA ARG A 392 7.45 -18.98 -10.20
C ARG A 392 6.67 -18.40 -9.02
N ILE A 393 5.77 -17.44 -9.30
CA ILE A 393 4.84 -16.95 -8.29
C ILE A 393 3.90 -18.08 -7.85
N ASP A 394 3.39 -18.89 -8.78
CA ASP A 394 2.55 -20.05 -8.46
C ASP A 394 3.26 -21.06 -7.57
N ALA A 395 4.54 -21.36 -7.83
CA ALA A 395 5.36 -22.21 -6.98
C ALA A 395 5.50 -21.64 -5.55
N LEU A 396 5.82 -20.35 -5.42
CA LEU A 396 5.93 -19.69 -4.12
C LEU A 396 4.59 -19.67 -3.36
N ILE A 397 3.46 -19.47 -4.05
CA ILE A 397 2.14 -19.57 -3.43
C ILE A 397 1.92 -20.96 -2.85
N ARG A 398 2.30 -22.02 -3.57
CA ARG A 398 2.16 -23.42 -3.10
C ARG A 398 3.01 -23.70 -1.86
N ASP A 399 4.23 -23.19 -1.82
CA ASP A 399 5.11 -23.37 -0.66
C ASP A 399 4.59 -22.57 0.55
N HIS A 400 4.16 -21.32 0.33
CA HIS A 400 3.60 -20.49 1.40
C HIS A 400 2.27 -21.01 1.93
N GLN A 401 1.35 -21.45 1.07
CA GLN A 401 0.05 -21.96 1.52
C GLN A 401 0.21 -23.24 2.35
N ALA A 402 1.21 -24.09 2.06
CA ALA A 402 1.52 -25.27 2.85
C ALA A 402 1.95 -24.88 4.29
N MET A 403 2.87 -23.92 4.42
CA MET A 403 3.28 -23.39 5.73
C MET A 403 2.11 -22.76 6.50
N MET A 404 1.19 -22.10 5.79
CA MET A 404 0.04 -21.40 6.38
C MET A 404 -1.15 -22.33 6.69
N GLY A 405 -1.13 -23.59 6.23
CA GLY A 405 -2.32 -24.47 6.29
C GLY A 405 -3.49 -23.94 5.45
N ARG A 406 -3.20 -23.34 4.29
CA ARG A 406 -4.17 -22.76 3.34
C ARG A 406 -4.11 -23.45 1.99
N ARG A 407 -5.15 -23.27 1.18
CA ARG A 407 -5.28 -23.82 -0.18
C ARG A 407 -5.75 -22.73 -1.14
N TYR A 408 -4.81 -21.89 -1.57
CA TYR A 408 -5.05 -20.88 -2.62
C TYR A 408 -4.98 -21.51 -4.02
N LEU A 409 -4.06 -22.44 -4.26
CA LEU A 409 -3.94 -23.20 -5.51
C LEU A 409 -4.04 -24.71 -5.23
N VAL A 410 -4.70 -25.44 -6.13
CA VAL A 410 -4.78 -26.91 -6.12
C VAL A 410 -4.48 -27.41 -7.54
N GLY A 411 -3.28 -27.95 -7.73
CA GLY A 411 -2.75 -28.16 -9.08
C GLY A 411 -2.67 -26.82 -9.82
N ASP A 412 -3.32 -26.74 -10.99
CA ASP A 412 -3.44 -25.50 -11.77
C ASP A 412 -4.75 -24.73 -11.50
N ALA A 413 -5.67 -25.32 -10.73
CA ALA A 413 -6.95 -24.72 -10.38
C ALA A 413 -6.84 -23.80 -9.15
N LEU A 414 -7.81 -22.88 -9.03
CA LEU A 414 -7.99 -22.06 -7.84
C LEU A 414 -8.54 -22.94 -6.71
N GLY A 415 -7.91 -22.83 -5.53
CA GLY A 415 -8.33 -23.53 -4.33
C GLY A 415 -9.43 -22.81 -3.55
N PRO A 416 -9.99 -23.46 -2.51
CA PRO A 416 -11.13 -22.93 -1.75
C PRO A 416 -10.83 -21.64 -0.97
N ASP A 417 -9.58 -21.39 -0.58
CA ASP A 417 -9.19 -20.17 0.12
C ASP A 417 -8.97 -18.97 -0.83
N TRP A 418 -9.08 -19.18 -2.16
CA TRP A 418 -8.90 -18.09 -3.13
C TRP A 418 -9.91 -16.94 -2.94
N LYS A 419 -11.11 -17.25 -2.43
CA LYS A 419 -12.14 -16.26 -2.10
C LYS A 419 -11.70 -15.20 -1.08
N ASP A 420 -10.68 -15.51 -0.27
CA ASP A 420 -10.15 -14.61 0.74
C ASP A 420 -9.09 -13.64 0.17
N THR A 421 -8.63 -13.87 -1.06
CA THR A 421 -7.64 -13.04 -1.75
C THR A 421 -8.22 -11.72 -2.24
N SER A 422 -7.38 -10.83 -2.77
CA SER A 422 -7.82 -9.66 -3.54
C SER A 422 -7.64 -9.83 -5.05
N ALA A 423 -7.48 -11.07 -5.52
CA ALA A 423 -7.28 -11.36 -6.94
C ALA A 423 -8.53 -10.98 -7.76
N PRO A 424 -8.38 -10.62 -9.05
CA PRO A 424 -9.50 -10.19 -9.89
C PRO A 424 -10.67 -11.18 -9.94
N GLN A 425 -10.40 -12.48 -9.80
CA GLN A 425 -11.42 -13.53 -9.80
C GLN A 425 -12.43 -13.40 -8.65
N ARG A 426 -12.05 -12.81 -7.51
CA ARG A 426 -13.00 -12.49 -6.42
C ARG A 426 -14.10 -11.53 -6.85
N TYR A 427 -13.81 -10.71 -7.87
CA TYR A 427 -14.73 -9.72 -8.43
C TYR A 427 -15.39 -10.21 -9.73
N GLY A 428 -15.36 -11.52 -9.99
CA GLY A 428 -15.94 -12.12 -11.19
C GLY A 428 -15.09 -11.96 -12.46
N VAL A 429 -13.81 -11.57 -12.32
CA VAL A 429 -12.93 -11.32 -13.48
C VAL A 429 -11.93 -12.46 -13.66
N SER A 430 -12.17 -13.31 -14.65
CA SER A 430 -11.35 -14.50 -14.95
C SER A 430 -10.79 -14.57 -16.36
N ASP A 431 -11.16 -13.65 -17.24
CA ASP A 431 -10.74 -13.63 -18.64
C ASP A 431 -10.27 -12.23 -19.09
N ARG A 432 -9.77 -12.14 -20.34
CA ARG A 432 -9.25 -10.90 -20.92
C ARG A 432 -10.34 -9.84 -21.09
N ALA A 433 -11.59 -10.22 -21.36
CA ALA A 433 -12.68 -9.27 -21.57
C ALA A 433 -13.07 -8.58 -20.26
N GLY A 434 -13.29 -9.37 -19.21
CA GLY A 434 -13.53 -8.85 -17.86
C GLY A 434 -12.33 -8.05 -17.34
N LEU A 435 -11.10 -8.49 -17.64
CA LEU A 435 -9.90 -7.76 -17.24
C LEU A 435 -9.77 -6.41 -17.95
N ARG A 436 -10.13 -6.34 -19.24
CA ARG A 436 -10.20 -5.07 -19.99
C ARG A 436 -11.16 -4.11 -19.30
N GLU A 437 -12.36 -4.58 -18.97
CA GLU A 437 -13.37 -3.77 -18.32
C GLU A 437 -12.88 -3.26 -16.94
N LEU A 438 -12.30 -4.16 -16.15
CA LEU A 438 -11.80 -3.87 -14.81
C LEU A 438 -10.65 -2.85 -14.82
N LEU A 439 -9.73 -2.93 -15.79
CA LEU A 439 -8.51 -2.11 -15.78
C LEU A 439 -8.65 -0.80 -16.57
N CYS A 440 -9.52 -0.74 -17.58
CA CYS A 440 -9.60 0.40 -18.50
C CYS A 440 -10.80 1.32 -18.23
N ARG A 441 -11.86 0.86 -17.54
CA ARG A 441 -12.97 1.75 -17.17
C ARG A 441 -12.65 2.52 -15.88
N PRO A 442 -12.99 3.81 -15.75
CA PRO A 442 -12.91 4.53 -14.48
C PRO A 442 -13.91 3.99 -13.45
N ILE A 443 -13.58 4.08 -12.15
CA ILE A 443 -14.51 3.72 -11.05
C ILE A 443 -15.72 4.68 -11.06
N ALA A 444 -15.47 5.95 -11.35
CA ALA A 444 -16.47 7.01 -11.29
C ALA A 444 -17.18 7.26 -12.63
N ALA A 445 -16.96 6.42 -13.65
CA ALA A 445 -17.70 6.51 -14.90
C ALA A 445 -19.17 6.14 -14.63
N ARG A 446 -20.09 7.02 -15.05
CA ARG A 446 -21.52 6.69 -15.06
C ARG A 446 -21.71 5.47 -15.96
N GLU A 447 -22.41 4.45 -15.50
CA GLU A 447 -22.98 3.47 -16.41
C GLU A 447 -23.89 4.25 -17.36
N GLU A 448 -23.56 4.29 -18.65
CA GLU A 448 -24.56 4.68 -19.64
C GLU A 448 -25.70 3.68 -19.48
N PRO A 449 -26.96 4.14 -19.32
CA PRO A 449 -28.08 3.23 -19.29
C PRO A 449 -27.98 2.41 -20.57
N THR A 450 -27.90 1.09 -20.41
CA THR A 450 -28.02 0.15 -21.51
C THR A 450 -29.24 0.60 -22.30
N ARG A 451 -29.02 1.12 -23.51
CA ARG A 451 -30.12 1.41 -24.43
C ARG A 451 -30.85 0.09 -24.55
N GLY A 452 -32.01 0.01 -23.90
CA GLY A 452 -32.89 -1.14 -24.01
C GLY A 452 -33.00 -1.44 -25.50
N ARG A 453 -32.77 -2.69 -25.87
CA ARG A 453 -33.33 -3.20 -27.11
C ARG A 453 -34.81 -2.89 -27.02
N ALA A 454 -35.22 -1.81 -27.69
CA ALA A 454 -36.59 -1.63 -28.09
C ALA A 454 -36.88 -2.84 -28.97
N ALA A 455 -37.51 -3.85 -28.37
CA ALA A 455 -38.26 -4.81 -29.14
C ALA A 455 -39.36 -4.01 -29.82
N GLY A 456 -39.19 -3.79 -31.12
CA GLY A 456 -40.06 -2.98 -31.95
C GLY A 456 -39.93 -3.42 -33.40
N ALA A 457 -40.53 -4.57 -33.69
CA ALA A 457 -41.28 -4.92 -34.90
C ALA A 457 -41.88 -6.31 -34.69
#